data_AF-A0A0R2D2N6-F1
#
_entry.id   AF-A0A0R2D2N6-F1
#
_cell.length_a   1.000
_cell.length_b   1.000
_cell.length_c   1.000
_cell.angle_alpha   90.00
_cell.angle_beta   90.00
_cell.angle_gamma   90.00
#
_symmetry.space_group_name_H-M   'P 1'
#
loop_
_entity.id
_entity.type
_entity.pdbx_description
1 polymer ?
#
loop_
_entity_poly.entity_id
_entity_poly.type
_entity_poly.pdbx_seq_one_letter_code
_entity_poly.pdbx_strand_id
1 'polypeptide(L)'
;MSWTILLTFSASWLYRLDAHFLGIASQVSLSTQQLMRNYHQMLDYVLFPWVQNLQMTDFPSSFTGVQHFADVKQLVLLNYLVLLLTTPLSVYFLRRLRQQNLLWQLQGPAALMAGVPIIILFALLINFQDFFTVFHQLLFRNQDWLFDPALDPIINALPATFFLHCFLLAIGWFEIGAVTGWLIGRHALNSLA
;
A
#
# COMPACT_ATOMS: atom_id res chain seq x y z
N MET A 1 5.82 8.75 -3.52
CA MET A 1 6.20 7.33 -3.52
C MET A 1 5.91 6.71 -2.15
N SER A 2 6.63 7.07 -1.08
CA SER A 2 6.36 6.55 0.27
C SER A 2 4.97 6.90 0.83
N TRP A 3 4.44 8.06 0.46
CA TRP A 3 3.06 8.47 0.76
C TRP A 3 2.01 7.52 0.17
N THR A 4 2.25 6.96 -1.02
CA THR A 4 1.32 6.03 -1.69
C THR A 4 1.07 4.80 -0.83
N ILE A 5 2.14 4.22 -0.25
CA ILE A 5 2.05 3.04 0.61
C ILE A 5 1.25 3.38 1.87
N LEU A 6 1.60 4.48 2.55
CA LEU A 6 0.91 4.91 3.78
C LEU A 6 -0.58 5.19 3.54
N LEU A 7 -0.92 5.91 2.46
CA LEU A 7 -2.31 6.21 2.11
C LEU A 7 -3.11 4.93 1.81
N THR A 8 -2.47 3.93 1.23
CA THR A 8 -3.10 2.63 0.93
C THR A 8 -3.36 1.83 2.21
N PHE A 9 -2.39 1.74 3.14
CA PHE A 9 -2.63 1.07 4.42
C PHE A 9 -3.69 1.79 5.28
N SER A 10 -3.72 3.12 5.23
CA SER A 10 -4.71 3.93 5.96
C SER A 10 -6.12 3.86 5.35
N ALA A 11 -6.29 3.26 4.16
CA ALA A 11 -7.56 3.17 3.46
C ALA A 11 -8.47 2.06 4.03
N SER A 12 -8.75 2.09 5.33
CA SER A 12 -9.64 1.13 5.99
C SER A 12 -11.06 1.11 5.41
N TRP A 13 -11.47 2.22 4.78
CA TRP A 13 -12.71 2.30 4.01
C TRP A 13 -12.73 1.32 2.83
N LEU A 14 -11.59 1.05 2.18
CA LEU A 14 -11.50 0.11 1.06
C LEU A 14 -11.82 -1.30 1.53
N TYR A 15 -11.20 -1.72 2.64
CA TYR A 15 -11.49 -3.02 3.23
C TYR A 15 -12.95 -3.14 3.68
N ARG A 16 -13.55 -2.08 4.23
CA ARG A 16 -14.98 -2.08 4.58
C ARG A 16 -15.88 -2.27 3.35
N LEU A 17 -15.56 -1.63 2.22
CA LEU A 17 -16.30 -1.81 0.97
C LEU A 17 -16.16 -3.26 0.47
N ASP A 18 -14.94 -3.79 0.45
CA ASP A 18 -14.67 -5.16 0.01
C ASP A 18 -15.32 -6.20 0.94
N ALA A 19 -15.31 -5.96 2.25
CA ALA A 19 -16.00 -6.80 3.22
C ALA A 19 -17.50 -6.93 2.90
N HIS A 20 -18.12 -5.84 2.41
CA HIS A 20 -19.50 -5.85 1.95
C HIS A 20 -19.63 -6.53 0.57
N PHE A 21 -18.92 -6.06 -0.45
CA PHE A 21 -19.12 -6.50 -1.84
C PHE A 21 -18.68 -7.94 -2.09
N LEU A 22 -17.63 -8.40 -1.41
CA LEU A 22 -17.13 -9.76 -1.50
C LEU A 22 -17.80 -10.69 -0.46
N GLY A 23 -18.66 -10.15 0.41
CA GLY A 23 -19.35 -10.93 1.44
C GLY A 23 -18.43 -11.58 2.47
N ILE A 24 -17.25 -10.99 2.73
CA ILE A 24 -16.18 -11.59 3.55
C ILE A 24 -16.69 -11.99 4.93
N ALA A 25 -17.46 -11.12 5.59
CA ALA A 25 -17.97 -11.35 6.94
C ALA A 25 -18.78 -12.67 7.04
N SER A 26 -19.58 -12.96 6.00
CA SER A 26 -20.36 -14.21 5.94
C SER A 26 -19.49 -15.45 5.75
N GLN A 27 -18.41 -15.34 4.97
CA GLN A 27 -17.50 -16.45 4.70
C GLN A 27 -16.73 -16.90 5.96
N VAL A 28 -16.45 -15.97 6.86
CA VAL A 28 -15.76 -16.24 8.14
C VAL A 28 -16.71 -16.30 9.34
N SER A 29 -18.04 -16.31 9.11
CA SER A 29 -19.06 -16.40 10.17
C SER A 29 -18.97 -15.32 11.25
N LEU A 30 -18.57 -14.10 10.87
CA LEU A 30 -18.49 -12.94 11.77
C LEU A 30 -19.47 -11.84 11.35
N SER A 31 -19.86 -11.00 12.30
CA SER A 31 -20.48 -9.72 11.95
C SER A 31 -19.46 -8.78 11.30
N THR A 32 -19.91 -7.83 10.47
CA THR A 32 -19.04 -6.80 9.88
C THR A 32 -18.28 -6.01 10.95
N GLN A 33 -18.89 -5.79 12.12
CA GLN A 33 -18.24 -5.10 13.24
C GLN A 33 -17.08 -5.92 13.80
N GLN A 34 -17.26 -7.23 14.02
CA GLN A 34 -16.17 -8.12 14.46
C GLN A 34 -15.06 -8.18 13.41
N LEU A 35 -15.41 -8.35 12.13
CA LEU A 35 -14.44 -8.39 11.04
C LEU A 35 -13.58 -7.10 11.01
N MET A 36 -14.23 -5.93 11.04
CA MET A 36 -13.52 -4.65 11.05
C MET A 36 -12.67 -4.47 12.30
N ARG A 37 -13.12 -4.93 13.48
CA ARG A 37 -12.31 -4.89 14.70
C ARG A 37 -10.99 -5.65 14.55
N ASN A 38 -11.05 -6.87 14.02
CA ASN A 38 -9.84 -7.68 13.78
C ASN A 38 -8.93 -7.04 12.74
N TYR A 39 -9.51 -6.52 11.66
CA TYR A 39 -8.76 -5.79 10.64
C TYR A 39 -8.05 -4.57 11.22
N HIS A 40 -8.69 -3.80 12.11
CA HIS A 40 -8.06 -2.68 12.79
C HIS A 40 -6.96 -3.13 13.77
N GLN A 41 -7.16 -4.21 14.53
CA GLN A 41 -6.11 -4.77 15.41
C GLN A 41 -4.87 -5.19 14.62
N MET A 42 -5.07 -5.82 13.46
CA MET A 42 -4.00 -6.16 12.53
C MET A 42 -3.30 -4.91 11.98
N LEU A 43 -4.07 -3.92 11.52
CA LEU A 43 -3.51 -2.66 11.03
C LEU A 43 -2.74 -1.91 12.11
N ASP A 44 -3.24 -1.87 13.35
CA ASP A 44 -2.58 -1.22 14.47
C ASP A 44 -1.22 -1.86 14.74
N TYR A 45 -1.15 -3.21 14.71
CA TYR A 45 0.11 -3.93 14.83
C TYR A 45 1.11 -3.55 13.73
N VAL A 46 0.67 -3.51 12.47
CA VAL A 46 1.51 -3.23 11.31
C VAL A 46 1.94 -1.76 11.24
N LEU A 47 1.03 -0.83 11.55
CA LEU A 47 1.23 0.61 11.37
C LEU A 47 1.90 1.29 12.57
N PHE A 48 1.76 0.76 13.78
CA PHE A 48 2.26 1.43 14.98
C PHE A 48 3.47 0.73 15.60
N PRO A 49 4.62 1.41 15.72
CA PRO A 49 5.82 0.81 16.28
C PRO A 49 5.68 0.42 17.75
N TRP A 50 4.78 1.04 18.51
CA TRP A 50 4.54 0.72 19.93
C TRP A 50 3.67 -0.52 20.17
N VAL A 51 2.93 -1.00 19.17
CA VAL A 51 2.10 -2.23 19.29
C VAL A 51 2.98 -3.46 19.05
N GLN A 52 3.56 -4.04 20.10
CA GLN A 52 4.59 -5.08 19.96
C GLN A 52 4.07 -6.47 19.60
N ASN A 53 2.82 -6.79 19.93
CA ASN A 53 2.25 -8.12 19.77
C ASN A 53 1.03 -8.07 18.85
N LEU A 54 0.97 -8.98 17.88
CA LEU A 54 -0.22 -9.17 17.07
C LEU A 54 -1.26 -9.94 17.89
N GLN A 55 -2.41 -9.32 18.13
CA GLN A 55 -3.53 -9.94 18.83
C GLN A 55 -4.85 -9.55 18.15
N MET A 56 -5.40 -10.49 17.38
CA MET A 56 -6.71 -10.37 16.77
C MET A 56 -7.72 -11.13 17.63
N THR A 57 -8.87 -10.51 17.93
CA THR A 57 -9.85 -11.08 18.88
C THR A 57 -10.52 -12.35 18.38
N ASP A 58 -10.84 -12.42 17.10
CA ASP A 58 -11.62 -13.51 16.50
C ASP A 58 -10.77 -14.38 15.54
N PHE A 59 -9.51 -13.99 15.26
CA PHE A 59 -8.58 -14.77 14.44
C PHE A 59 -7.32 -15.16 15.23
N PRO A 60 -7.13 -16.45 15.58
CA PRO A 60 -5.84 -16.91 16.07
C PRO A 60 -4.75 -16.74 15.00
N SER A 61 -3.50 -16.75 15.43
CA SER A 61 -2.34 -16.69 14.53
C SER A 61 -1.29 -17.68 15.01
N SER A 62 -0.78 -18.46 14.07
CA SER A 62 0.34 -19.36 14.26
C SER A 62 1.65 -18.56 14.43
N PHE A 63 2.72 -19.26 14.82
CA PHE A 63 4.04 -18.63 14.89
C PHE A 63 4.49 -18.05 13.53
N THR A 64 4.30 -18.81 12.44
CA THR A 64 4.64 -18.38 11.09
C THR A 64 3.74 -17.23 10.63
N GLY A 65 2.45 -17.26 10.97
CA GLY A 65 1.51 -16.17 10.70
C GLY A 65 1.94 -14.86 11.36
N VAL A 66 2.28 -14.89 12.66
CA VAL A 66 2.81 -13.73 13.38
C VAL A 66 4.13 -13.25 12.78
N GLN A 67 5.04 -14.17 12.42
CA GLN A 67 6.32 -13.82 11.80
C GLN A 67 6.13 -13.09 10.47
N HIS A 68 5.20 -13.52 9.61
CA HIS A 68 4.91 -12.83 8.36
C HIS A 68 4.42 -11.39 8.60
N PHE A 69 3.49 -11.19 9.54
CA PHE A 69 3.03 -9.83 9.87
C PHE A 69 4.17 -8.97 10.47
N ALA A 70 5.10 -9.57 11.21
CA ALA A 70 6.29 -8.88 11.70
C ALA A 70 7.21 -8.42 10.55
N ASP A 71 7.41 -9.27 9.53
CA ASP A 71 8.19 -8.91 8.33
C ASP A 71 7.51 -7.75 7.57
N VAL A 72 6.18 -7.80 7.39
CA VAL A 72 5.41 -6.69 6.78
C VAL A 72 5.55 -5.41 7.60
N LYS A 73 5.45 -5.49 8.93
CA LYS A 73 5.65 -4.36 9.83
C LYS A 73 7.02 -3.71 9.63
N GLN A 74 8.09 -4.50 9.50
CA GLN A 74 9.43 -3.95 9.26
C GLN A 74 9.50 -3.14 7.96
N LEU A 75 8.86 -3.62 6.89
CA LEU A 75 8.77 -2.89 5.62
C LEU A 75 7.97 -1.57 5.77
N VAL A 76 6.89 -1.57 6.55
CA VAL A 76 6.11 -0.36 6.83
C VAL A 76 6.91 0.66 7.65
N LEU A 77 7.66 0.22 8.66
CA LEU A 77 8.55 1.08 9.44
C LEU A 77 9.70 1.64 8.60
N LEU A 78 10.27 0.83 7.69
CA LEU A 78 11.23 1.31 6.70
C LEU A 78 10.60 2.38 5.80
N ASN A 79 9.36 2.19 5.35
CA ASN A 79 8.62 3.19 4.57
C ASN A 79 8.45 4.50 5.36
N TYR A 80 8.21 4.46 6.68
CA TYR A 80 8.19 5.68 7.51
C TYR A 80 9.54 6.39 7.54
N LEU A 81 10.65 5.66 7.67
CA LEU A 81 11.97 6.26 7.61
C LEU A 81 12.21 6.95 6.26
N VAL A 82 11.86 6.27 5.16
CA VAL A 82 11.94 6.85 3.81
C VAL A 82 11.05 8.08 3.70
N LEU A 83 9.81 8.04 4.20
CA LEU A 83 8.87 9.17 4.19
C LEU A 83 9.41 10.37 4.98
N LEU A 84 9.94 10.14 6.18
CA LEU A 84 10.51 11.14 7.06
C LEU A 84 11.71 11.86 6.43
N LEU A 85 12.55 11.14 5.69
CA LEU A 85 13.72 11.70 5.01
C LEU A 85 13.36 12.39 3.69
N THR A 86 12.52 11.74 2.87
CA THR A 86 12.23 12.20 1.50
C THR A 86 11.24 13.35 1.46
N THR A 87 10.29 13.45 2.39
CA THR A 87 9.30 14.53 2.43
C THR A 87 9.93 15.91 2.62
N PRO A 88 10.74 16.19 3.67
CA PRO A 88 11.36 17.50 3.85
C PRO A 88 12.32 17.84 2.71
N LEU A 89 13.06 16.85 2.19
CA LEU A 89 13.96 17.04 1.06
C LEU A 89 13.19 17.44 -0.22
N SER A 90 12.09 16.75 -0.49
CA SER A 90 11.21 17.08 -1.62
C SER A 90 10.62 18.47 -1.49
N VAL A 91 10.15 18.85 -0.29
CA VAL A 91 9.64 20.21 -0.03
C VAL A 91 10.72 21.27 -0.22
N TYR A 92 11.94 21.03 0.27
CA TYR A 92 13.07 21.94 0.09
C TYR A 92 13.39 22.15 -1.39
N PHE A 93 13.55 21.07 -2.18
CA PHE A 93 13.83 21.17 -3.61
C PHE A 93 12.70 21.81 -4.40
N LEU A 94 11.44 21.47 -4.11
CA LEU A 94 10.29 22.09 -4.78
C LEU A 94 10.19 23.59 -4.50
N ARG A 95 10.49 24.02 -3.27
CA ARG A 95 10.57 25.45 -2.92
C ARG A 95 11.70 26.14 -3.68
N ARG A 96 12.88 25.52 -3.77
CA ARG A 96 14.02 26.05 -4.53
C ARG A 96 13.71 26.18 -6.03
N LEU A 97 13.13 25.15 -6.64
CA LEU A 97 12.71 25.20 -8.05
C LEU A 97 11.68 26.31 -8.29
N ARG A 98 10.72 26.48 -7.36
CA ARG A 98 9.75 27.58 -7.44
C ARG A 98 10.41 28.95 -7.35
N GLN A 99 11.30 29.17 -6.39
CA GLN A 99 12.02 30.44 -6.23
C GLN A 99 12.89 30.79 -7.45
N GLN A 100 13.40 29.78 -8.15
CA GLN A 100 14.23 29.94 -9.35
C GLN A 100 13.44 29.93 -10.66
N ASN A 101 12.09 29.86 -10.62
CA ASN A 101 11.23 29.68 -11.79
C ASN A 101 11.58 28.45 -12.67
N LEU A 102 12.08 27.39 -12.04
CA LEU A 102 12.51 26.14 -12.67
C LEU A 102 11.50 24.98 -12.49
N LEU A 103 10.26 25.27 -12.09
CA LEU A 103 9.25 24.22 -11.90
C LEU A 103 8.94 23.42 -13.16
N TRP A 104 9.20 23.98 -14.35
CA TRP A 104 9.06 23.28 -15.62
C TRP A 104 9.91 21.99 -15.69
N GLN A 105 11.01 21.93 -14.93
CA GLN A 105 11.87 20.74 -14.84
C GLN A 105 11.15 19.52 -14.25
N LEU A 106 10.01 19.70 -13.57
CA LEU A 106 9.21 18.59 -13.04
C LEU A 106 8.54 17.76 -14.15
N GLN A 107 8.32 18.34 -15.34
CA GLN A 107 7.53 17.70 -16.39
C GLN A 107 8.15 16.38 -16.87
N GLY A 108 9.47 16.36 -17.12
CA GLY A 108 10.19 15.18 -17.60
C GLY A 108 10.18 14.02 -16.60
N PRO A 109 10.69 14.23 -15.37
CA PRO A 109 10.65 13.22 -14.32
C PRO A 109 9.23 12.72 -14.01
N ALA A 110 8.23 13.61 -13.96
CA ALA A 110 6.85 13.23 -13.72
C ALA A 110 6.28 12.33 -14.83
N ALA A 111 6.57 12.63 -16.09
CA ALA A 111 6.16 11.80 -17.22
C ALA A 111 6.85 10.41 -17.20
N LEU A 112 8.14 10.37 -16.87
CA LEU A 112 8.87 9.10 -16.73
C LEU A 112 8.30 8.25 -15.59
N MET A 113 8.02 8.88 -14.44
CA MET A 113 7.47 8.19 -13.28
C MET A 113 6.10 7.58 -13.56
N ALA A 114 5.23 8.27 -14.34
CA ALA A 114 3.92 7.75 -14.74
C ALA A 114 4.00 6.47 -15.61
N GLY A 115 5.15 6.16 -16.24
CA GLY A 115 5.27 4.95 -17.06
C GLY A 115 5.33 3.65 -16.25
N VAL A 116 5.96 3.66 -15.07
CA VAL A 116 6.25 2.45 -14.30
C VAL A 116 4.99 1.77 -13.74
N PRO A 117 4.06 2.49 -13.07
CA PRO A 117 2.84 1.87 -12.53
C PRO A 117 1.93 1.32 -13.62
N ILE A 118 1.95 1.88 -14.83
CA ILE A 118 1.18 1.37 -15.96
C ILE A 118 1.67 -0.01 -16.40
N ILE A 119 2.98 -0.25 -16.41
CA ILE A 119 3.53 -1.59 -16.68
C ILE A 119 3.10 -2.58 -15.59
N ILE A 120 3.16 -2.17 -14.33
CA ILE A 120 2.69 -2.98 -13.20
C ILE A 120 1.19 -3.27 -13.32
N LEU A 121 0.38 -2.29 -13.73
CA LEU A 121 -1.05 -2.45 -13.95
C LEU A 121 -1.34 -3.54 -14.98
N PHE A 122 -0.62 -3.56 -16.11
CA PHE A 122 -0.77 -4.64 -17.09
C PHE A 122 -0.44 -6.01 -16.50
N ALA A 123 0.63 -6.13 -15.72
CA ALA A 123 1.00 -7.39 -15.07
C ALA A 123 -0.10 -7.87 -14.09
N LEU A 124 -0.66 -6.95 -13.29
CA LEU A 124 -1.78 -7.23 -12.38
C LEU A 124 -3.02 -7.74 -13.11
N LEU A 125 -3.35 -7.15 -14.26
CA LEU A 125 -4.56 -7.48 -15.03
C LEU A 125 -4.45 -8.79 -15.82
N ILE A 126 -3.23 -9.22 -16.17
CA ILE A 126 -3.02 -10.49 -16.89
C ILE A 126 -3.18 -11.68 -15.95
N ASN A 127 -2.45 -11.69 -14.83
CA ASN A 127 -2.55 -12.73 -13.81
C ASN A 127 -2.15 -12.19 -12.44
N PHE A 128 -3.15 -11.76 -11.67
CA PHE A 128 -2.93 -11.24 -10.33
C PHE A 128 -2.34 -12.29 -9.38
N GLN A 129 -2.71 -13.57 -9.52
CA GLN A 129 -2.25 -14.61 -8.60
C GLN A 129 -0.74 -14.83 -8.73
N ASP A 130 -0.25 -14.99 -9.96
CA ASP A 130 1.19 -15.15 -10.21
C ASP A 130 1.95 -13.89 -9.81
N PHE A 131 1.42 -12.70 -10.13
CA PHE A 131 2.00 -11.45 -9.69
C PHE A 131 2.11 -11.39 -8.17
N PHE A 132 1.05 -11.75 -7.43
CA PHE A 132 1.01 -11.74 -5.98
C PHE A 132 2.05 -12.70 -5.40
N THR A 133 2.20 -13.90 -5.95
CA THR A 133 3.25 -14.85 -5.54
C THR A 133 4.65 -14.31 -5.79
N VAL A 134 4.93 -13.78 -6.98
CA VAL A 134 6.25 -13.20 -7.31
C VAL A 134 6.55 -11.99 -6.41
N PHE A 135 5.56 -11.14 -6.16
CA PHE A 135 5.69 -10.00 -5.25
C PHE A 135 6.11 -10.46 -3.84
N HIS A 136 5.48 -11.52 -3.30
CA HIS A 136 5.87 -12.07 -2.00
C HIS A 136 7.27 -12.66 -2.02
N GLN A 137 7.64 -13.40 -3.06
CA GLN A 137 8.99 -13.98 -3.18
C GLN A 137 10.10 -12.93 -3.31
N LEU A 138 9.80 -11.76 -3.89
CA LEU A 138 10.75 -10.65 -3.98
C LEU A 138 10.97 -9.95 -2.63
N LEU A 139 9.92 -9.86 -1.80
CA LEU A 139 9.98 -9.17 -0.51
C LEU A 139 10.38 -10.08 0.65
N PHE A 140 9.99 -11.36 0.60
CA PHE A 140 10.16 -12.32 1.68
C PHE A 140 10.98 -13.52 1.18
N ARG A 141 12.09 -13.81 1.87
CA ARG A 141 12.97 -14.95 1.55
C ARG A 141 12.55 -16.25 2.26
N ASN A 142 11.44 -16.22 2.99
CA ASN A 142 10.84 -17.34 3.71
C ASN A 142 9.50 -17.74 3.07
N GLN A 143 8.81 -18.72 3.66
CA GLN A 143 7.49 -19.18 3.25
C GLN A 143 6.40 -18.81 4.27
N ASP A 144 6.69 -17.91 5.21
CA ASP A 144 5.79 -17.60 6.33
C ASP A 144 4.49 -16.93 5.88
N TRP A 145 4.47 -16.38 4.66
CA TRP A 145 3.31 -15.80 3.99
C TRP A 145 2.32 -16.85 3.44
N LEU A 146 2.67 -18.14 3.43
CA LEU A 146 1.77 -19.23 3.06
C LEU A 146 0.98 -19.68 4.29
N PHE A 147 -0.13 -18.99 4.56
CA PHE A 147 -0.98 -19.29 5.71
C PHE A 147 -1.75 -20.60 5.53
N ASP A 148 -1.81 -21.39 6.61
CA ASP A 148 -2.74 -22.51 6.72
C ASP A 148 -4.09 -21.97 7.24
N PRO A 149 -5.20 -22.09 6.49
CA PRO A 149 -6.51 -21.61 6.93
C PRO A 149 -6.99 -22.17 8.28
N ALA A 150 -6.49 -23.33 8.71
CA ALA A 150 -6.83 -23.92 10.01
C ALA A 150 -6.06 -23.29 11.18
N LEU A 151 -4.84 -22.81 10.95
CA LEU A 151 -3.98 -22.20 11.97
C LEU A 151 -4.02 -20.67 11.94
N ASP A 152 -4.19 -20.11 10.73
CA ASP A 152 -4.17 -18.69 10.39
C ASP A 152 -5.45 -18.31 9.59
N PRO A 153 -6.65 -18.41 10.19
CA PRO A 153 -7.92 -18.20 9.50
C PRO A 153 -8.10 -16.78 8.95
N ILE A 154 -7.25 -15.83 9.35
CA ILE A 154 -7.19 -14.47 8.79
C ILE A 154 -7.02 -14.46 7.26
N ILE A 155 -6.42 -15.49 6.65
CA ILE A 155 -6.31 -15.58 5.19
C ILE A 155 -7.67 -15.59 4.49
N ASN A 156 -8.69 -16.16 5.13
CA ASN A 156 -10.05 -16.18 4.60
C ASN A 156 -10.74 -14.81 4.71
N ALA A 157 -10.24 -13.94 5.59
CA ALA A 157 -10.72 -12.57 5.77
C ALA A 157 -9.93 -11.55 4.92
N LEU A 158 -8.83 -11.95 4.29
CA LEU A 158 -7.99 -11.12 3.42
C LEU A 158 -7.83 -11.78 2.04
N PRO A 159 -8.91 -11.87 1.24
CA PRO A 159 -8.85 -12.53 -0.05
C PRO A 159 -7.89 -11.83 -1.00
N ALA A 160 -7.31 -12.58 -1.95
CA ALA A 160 -6.43 -12.04 -2.99
C ALA A 160 -7.05 -10.84 -3.73
N THR A 161 -8.35 -10.86 -3.98
CA THR A 161 -9.09 -9.74 -4.62
C THR A 161 -9.01 -8.44 -3.83
N PHE A 162 -8.99 -8.49 -2.49
CA PHE A 162 -8.77 -7.29 -1.67
C PHE A 162 -7.37 -6.71 -1.90
N PHE A 163 -6.35 -7.58 -1.97
CA PHE A 163 -5.00 -7.12 -2.29
C PHE A 163 -4.89 -6.53 -3.70
N LEU A 164 -5.60 -7.09 -4.69
CA LEU A 164 -5.69 -6.48 -6.02
C LEU A 164 -6.24 -5.05 -5.93
N HIS A 165 -7.33 -4.83 -5.20
CA HIS A 165 -7.88 -3.49 -5.01
C HIS A 165 -6.89 -2.55 -4.29
N CYS A 166 -6.12 -3.04 -3.32
CA CYS A 166 -5.04 -2.28 -2.70
C CYS A 166 -3.94 -1.88 -3.70
N PHE A 167 -3.52 -2.79 -4.59
CA PHE A 167 -2.56 -2.47 -5.65
C PHE A 167 -3.11 -1.43 -6.63
N LEU A 168 -4.38 -1.56 -7.04
CA LEU A 168 -5.03 -0.58 -7.90
C LEU A 168 -5.13 0.80 -7.24
N LEU A 169 -5.47 0.84 -5.95
CA LEU A 169 -5.51 2.08 -5.17
C LEU A 169 -4.12 2.73 -5.07
N ALA A 170 -3.08 1.93 -4.81
CA ALA A 170 -1.69 2.41 -4.77
C ALA A 170 -1.26 3.00 -6.11
N ILE A 171 -1.57 2.32 -7.23
CA ILE A 171 -1.32 2.85 -8.58
C ILE A 171 -2.07 4.17 -8.78
N GLY A 172 -3.35 4.26 -8.38
CA GLY A 172 -4.14 5.49 -8.46
C GLY A 172 -3.49 6.66 -7.71
N TRP A 173 -3.07 6.45 -6.45
CA TRP A 173 -2.37 7.49 -5.68
C TRP A 173 -1.04 7.90 -6.31
N PHE A 174 -0.31 6.95 -6.86
CA PHE A 174 0.94 7.23 -7.57
C PHE A 174 0.68 8.11 -8.79
N GLU A 175 -0.27 7.73 -9.65
CA GLU A 175 -0.59 8.44 -10.88
C GLU A 175 -1.11 9.85 -10.61
N ILE A 176 -1.94 10.04 -9.57
CA ILE A 176 -2.37 11.38 -9.15
C ILE A 176 -1.15 12.27 -8.83
N GLY A 177 -0.16 11.74 -8.11
CA GLY A 177 1.08 12.45 -7.81
C GLY A 177 1.89 12.80 -9.07
N ALA A 178 2.06 11.84 -9.97
CA ALA A 178 2.79 12.02 -11.22
C ALA A 178 2.11 13.05 -12.13
N VAL A 179 0.80 12.92 -12.37
CA VAL A 179 0.01 13.87 -13.16
C VAL A 179 0.04 15.27 -12.55
N THR A 180 -0.06 15.39 -11.22
CA THR A 180 0.04 16.69 -10.54
C THR A 180 1.40 17.35 -10.78
N GLY A 181 2.49 16.59 -10.62
CA GLY A 181 3.85 17.08 -10.90
C GLY A 181 4.02 17.51 -12.36
N TRP A 182 3.45 16.74 -13.29
CA TRP A 182 3.48 17.04 -14.72
C TRP A 182 2.68 18.31 -15.06
N LEU A 183 1.47 18.47 -14.51
CA LEU A 183 0.64 19.66 -14.72
C LEU A 183 1.30 20.93 -14.18
N ILE A 184 1.92 20.85 -12.99
CA ILE A 184 2.69 21.96 -12.41
C ILE A 184 3.86 22.33 -13.34
N GLY A 185 4.61 21.34 -13.81
CA GLY A 185 5.73 21.57 -14.74
C GLY A 185 5.27 22.18 -16.06
N ARG A 186 4.20 21.64 -16.65
CA ARG A 186 3.63 22.16 -17.90
C ARG A 186 3.13 23.60 -17.76
N HIS A 187 2.45 23.93 -16.67
CA HIS A 187 1.99 25.29 -16.42
C HIS A 187 3.16 26.26 -16.29
N ALA A 188 4.21 25.88 -15.56
CA ALA A 188 5.42 26.70 -15.43
C ALA A 188 6.14 26.88 -16.78
N LEU A 189 6.20 25.85 -17.61
CA LEU A 189 6.78 25.95 -18.96
C LEU A 189 6.00 26.94 -19.84
N ASN A 190 4.66 26.84 -19.82
CA ASN A 190 3.80 27.74 -20.58
C ASN A 190 3.90 29.20 -20.12
N SER A 191 4.22 29.47 -18.84
CA SER A 191 4.43 30.83 -18.34
C SER A 191 5.76 31.47 -18.76
N LEU A 192 6.67 30.69 -19.34
CA LEU A 192 7.97 31.17 -19.84
C LEU A 192 7.97 31.43 -21.36
N ALA A 193 6.95 30.99 -22.07
CA ALA A 193 6.77 31.16 -23.52
C ALA A 193 5.92 32.39 -23.83
#